data_AF-A0A7V7MQ45-F1
#
_entry.id   AF-A0A7V7MQ45-F1
#
_cell.length_a   1.000
_cell.length_b   1.000
_cell.length_c   1.000
_cell.angle_alpha   90.00
_cell.angle_beta   90.00
_cell.angle_gamma   90.00
#
_symmetry.space_group_name_H-M   'P 1'
#
loop_
_entity.id
_entity.type
_entity.pdbx_description
1 polymer ?
#
loop_
_entity_poly.entity_id
_entity_poly.type
_entity_poly.pdbx_seq_one_letter_code
_entity_poly.pdbx_strand_id
1 'polypeptide(L)'
;MPQLTVAKENLVPVMQALRDGKFRFAHCSMITAVDHMPEEPRFEVVYGLYSPSCNQWLRVKTHCQEFEEEVPSVTGIWSGANWLERECFDMFGIRFQGHPDLRRLLMPEGYEHFPLRKEFPRDGIEPGRLYRQWDEGRRREGAEEESAS
;
A
#
# COMPACT_ATOMS: atom_id res chain seq x y z
N MET A 1 8.28 20.61 1.30
CA MET A 1 8.50 19.47 0.38
C MET A 1 7.65 19.70 -0.86
N PRO A 2 8.23 19.79 -2.06
CA PRO A 2 7.47 19.97 -3.29
C PRO A 2 6.52 18.79 -3.54
N GLN A 3 5.42 19.05 -4.22
CA GLN A 3 4.42 18.04 -4.58
C GLN A 3 4.07 18.11 -6.06
N LEU A 4 3.78 16.95 -6.63
CA LEU A 4 3.35 16.77 -8.01
C LEU A 4 2.12 15.85 -8.01
N THR A 5 1.03 16.30 -8.62
CA THR A 5 -0.15 15.45 -8.85
C THR A 5 -0.10 14.91 -10.27
N VAL A 6 -0.26 13.60 -10.43
CA VAL A 6 -0.14 12.89 -11.70
C VAL A 6 -1.39 12.03 -11.91
N ALA A 7 -1.95 12.10 -13.11
CA ALA A 7 -3.01 11.20 -13.52
C ALA A 7 -2.50 9.76 -13.56
N LYS A 8 -3.30 8.79 -13.12
CA LYS A 8 -2.88 7.39 -12.93
C LYS A 8 -2.28 6.78 -14.20
N GLU A 9 -2.77 7.15 -15.38
CA GLU A 9 -2.32 6.65 -16.68
C GLU A 9 -0.86 7.03 -16.97
N ASN A 10 -0.41 8.16 -16.41
CA ASN A 10 0.93 8.68 -16.58
C ASN A 10 1.84 8.38 -15.39
N LEU A 11 1.35 7.68 -14.36
CA LEU A 11 2.06 7.44 -13.12
C LEU A 11 3.40 6.73 -13.38
N VAL A 12 3.37 5.57 -14.03
CA VAL A 12 4.59 4.77 -14.28
C VAL A 12 5.61 5.52 -15.14
N PRO A 13 5.25 6.11 -16.30
CA PRO A 13 6.20 6.90 -17.09
C PRO A 13 6.82 8.08 -16.32
N VAL A 14 6.02 8.81 -15.54
CA VAL A 14 6.52 9.94 -14.73
C VAL A 14 7.44 9.45 -13.63
N MET A 15 7.07 8.38 -12.93
CA MET A 15 7.88 7.79 -11.87
C MET A 15 9.22 7.26 -12.39
N GLN A 16 9.23 6.62 -13.57
CA GLN A 16 10.46 6.20 -14.26
C GLN A 16 11.34 7.40 -14.61
N ALA A 17 10.75 8.45 -15.19
CA ALA A 17 11.49 9.68 -15.51
C ALA A 17 12.07 10.38 -14.27
N LEU A 18 11.38 10.31 -13.12
CA LEU A 18 11.88 10.85 -11.84
C LEU A 18 13.07 10.03 -11.30
N ARG A 19 13.02 8.70 -11.44
CA ARG A 19 14.12 7.81 -11.05
C ARG A 19 15.36 8.03 -11.94
N ASP A 20 15.17 8.06 -13.24
CA ASP A 20 16.27 8.03 -14.23
C ASP A 20 16.75 9.44 -14.62
N GLY A 21 15.95 10.46 -14.32
CA GLY A 21 16.25 11.85 -14.63
C GLY A 21 17.31 12.48 -13.75
N LYS A 22 17.47 13.80 -13.91
CA LYS A 22 18.54 14.58 -13.29
C LYS A 22 18.60 14.45 -11.76
N PHE A 23 17.45 14.41 -11.11
CA PHE A 23 17.37 14.37 -9.65
C PHE A 23 17.58 12.98 -9.07
N ARG A 24 17.54 11.91 -9.86
CA ARG A 24 17.83 10.54 -9.40
C ARG A 24 17.11 10.17 -8.10
N PHE A 25 15.78 10.13 -8.13
CA PHE A 25 14.98 9.69 -6.99
C PHE A 25 15.17 8.17 -6.78
N ALA A 26 16.26 7.82 -6.09
CA ALA A 26 16.71 6.45 -5.92
C ALA A 26 15.84 5.63 -4.95
N HIS A 27 15.09 6.29 -4.06
CA HIS A 27 14.26 5.62 -3.07
C HIS A 27 12.80 6.05 -3.15
N CYS A 28 11.91 5.07 -3.14
CA CYS A 28 10.52 5.24 -2.74
C CYS A 28 10.44 4.94 -1.24
N SER A 29 10.41 5.98 -0.42
CA SER A 29 10.53 5.87 1.04
C SER A 29 9.19 5.64 1.74
N MET A 30 8.08 6.01 1.10
CA MET A 30 6.74 5.80 1.61
C MET A 30 5.72 5.70 0.47
N ILE A 31 4.70 4.87 0.67
CA ILE A 31 3.47 4.86 -0.10
C ILE A 31 2.35 4.76 0.92
N THR A 32 1.36 5.64 0.82
CA THR A 32 0.18 5.64 1.69
C THR A 32 -1.02 6.13 0.91
N ALA A 33 -2.20 6.08 1.50
CA ALA A 33 -3.41 6.63 0.88
C ALA A 33 -4.18 7.53 1.84
N VAL A 34 -4.98 8.41 1.27
CA VAL A 34 -5.93 9.27 1.97
C VAL A 34 -7.31 8.97 1.45
N ASP A 35 -8.24 8.64 2.36
CA ASP A 35 -9.66 8.49 2.07
C ASP A 35 -10.34 9.86 2.26
N HIS A 36 -10.78 10.45 1.15
CA HIS A 36 -11.42 11.76 1.04
C HIS A 36 -12.94 11.72 1.17
N MET A 37 -13.53 10.58 1.56
CA MET A 37 -14.98 10.46 1.74
C MET A 37 -15.58 11.67 2.49
N PRO A 38 -16.66 12.31 1.96
CA PRO A 38 -17.50 11.87 0.83
C PRO A 38 -17.11 12.46 -0.54
N GLU A 39 -15.91 13.02 -0.71
CA GLU A 39 -15.47 13.65 -1.96
C GLU A 39 -15.02 12.61 -3.00
N GLU A 40 -15.14 12.96 -4.29
CA GLU A 40 -14.67 12.14 -5.41
C GLU A 40 -13.57 12.85 -6.21
N PRO A 41 -12.50 12.15 -6.65
CA PRO A 41 -12.21 10.73 -6.43
C PRO A 41 -11.90 10.39 -4.96
N ARG A 42 -12.49 9.30 -4.45
CA ARG A 42 -12.41 8.92 -3.03
C ARG A 42 -10.99 8.77 -2.48
N PHE A 43 -10.06 8.17 -3.22
CA PHE A 43 -8.73 7.88 -2.71
C PHE A 43 -7.65 8.72 -3.38
N GLU A 44 -6.74 9.26 -2.57
CA GLU A 44 -5.46 9.82 -3.03
C GLU A 44 -4.32 8.90 -2.58
N VAL A 45 -3.60 8.29 -3.53
CA VAL A 45 -2.37 7.55 -3.23
C VAL A 45 -1.18 8.51 -3.27
N VAL A 46 -0.40 8.49 -2.20
CA VAL A 46 0.72 9.40 -1.97
C VAL A 46 2.02 8.62 -1.91
N TYR A 47 2.96 9.02 -2.75
CA TYR A 47 4.32 8.48 -2.81
C TYR A 47 5.31 9.52 -2.29
N GLY A 48 6.21 9.11 -1.41
CA GLY A 48 7.33 9.93 -0.95
C GLY A 48 8.62 9.43 -1.56
N LEU A 49 9.18 10.21 -2.48
CA LEU A 49 10.43 9.92 -3.15
C LEU A 49 11.58 10.70 -2.52
N TYR A 50 12.73 10.04 -2.39
CA TYR A 50 13.95 10.65 -1.87
C TYR A 50 15.10 10.46 -2.85
N SER A 51 15.82 11.56 -3.09
CA SER A 51 17.09 11.61 -3.80
C SER A 51 18.22 11.86 -2.80
N PRO A 52 19.05 10.85 -2.48
CA PRO A 52 20.23 11.04 -1.65
C PRO A 52 21.28 11.92 -2.33
N SER A 53 21.43 11.80 -3.67
CA SER A 53 22.45 12.55 -4.42
C SER A 53 22.19 14.04 -4.46
N CYS A 54 20.92 14.44 -4.46
CA CYS A 54 20.53 15.86 -4.43
C CYS A 54 20.06 16.31 -3.05
N ASN A 55 19.98 15.40 -2.08
CA ASN A 55 19.34 15.57 -0.78
C ASN A 55 17.95 16.24 -0.87
N GLN A 56 17.10 15.69 -1.74
CA GLN A 56 15.79 16.26 -2.06
C GLN A 56 14.68 15.25 -1.87
N TRP A 57 13.54 15.75 -1.40
CA TRP A 57 12.30 15.01 -1.25
C TRP A 57 11.27 15.51 -2.26
N LEU A 58 10.48 14.59 -2.81
CA LEU A 58 9.34 14.90 -3.67
C LEU A 58 8.16 14.04 -3.27
N ARG A 59 6.99 14.67 -3.14
CA ARG A 59 5.73 13.96 -2.99
C ARG A 59 5.05 13.83 -4.34
N VAL A 60 4.69 12.62 -4.74
CA VAL A 60 3.86 12.38 -5.92
C VAL A 60 2.50 11.90 -5.44
N LYS A 61 1.42 12.45 -6.00
CA LYS A 61 0.03 12.10 -5.67
C LYS A 61 -0.68 11.61 -6.91
N THR A 62 -1.51 10.59 -6.77
CA THR A 62 -2.46 10.17 -7.81
C THR A 62 -3.80 9.89 -7.17
N HIS A 63 -4.87 10.03 -7.94
CA HIS A 63 -6.23 9.82 -7.46
C HIS A 63 -6.81 8.57 -8.10
N CYS A 64 -7.61 7.82 -7.34
CA CYS A 64 -8.38 6.70 -7.84
C CYS A 64 -9.74 6.61 -7.15
N GLN A 65 -10.72 6.08 -7.88
CA GLN A 65 -12.03 5.75 -7.32
C GLN A 65 -12.03 4.38 -6.64
N GLU A 66 -13.10 4.11 -5.90
CA GLU A 66 -13.30 2.84 -5.22
C GLU A 66 -13.70 1.71 -6.19
N PHE A 67 -13.20 0.49 -5.94
CA PHE A 67 -13.53 -0.80 -6.59
C PHE A 67 -13.28 -0.96 -8.09
N GLU A 68 -13.46 0.07 -8.91
CA GLU A 68 -13.36 -0.04 -10.38
C GLU A 68 -11.98 0.34 -10.93
N GLU A 69 -11.18 1.06 -10.14
CA GLU A 69 -9.92 1.63 -10.62
C GLU A 69 -8.70 1.03 -9.93
N GLU A 70 -7.88 0.33 -10.69
CA GLU A 70 -6.56 -0.12 -10.25
C GLU A 70 -5.51 0.98 -10.51
N VAL A 71 -4.61 1.18 -9.55
CA VAL A 71 -3.47 2.08 -9.68
C VAL A 71 -2.28 1.31 -10.24
N PRO A 72 -1.55 1.81 -11.26
CA PRO A 72 -0.36 1.12 -11.74
C PRO A 72 0.70 0.97 -10.65
N SER A 73 1.19 -0.25 -10.44
CA SER A 73 2.25 -0.55 -9.47
C SER A 73 3.57 0.10 -9.88
N VAL A 74 4.33 0.59 -8.90
CA VAL A 74 5.71 1.10 -9.07
C VAL A 74 6.76 0.11 -8.56
N THR A 75 6.37 -1.13 -8.23
CA THR A 75 7.30 -2.21 -7.82
C THR A 75 8.37 -2.54 -8.87
N GLY A 76 8.03 -2.43 -10.15
CA GLY A 76 8.99 -2.57 -11.25
C GLY A 76 10.04 -1.45 -11.32
N ILE A 77 9.79 -0.33 -10.63
CA ILE A 77 10.69 0.83 -10.54
C ILE A 77 11.51 0.75 -9.24
N TRP A 78 10.83 0.61 -8.10
CA TRP A 78 11.46 0.45 -6.79
C TRP A 78 10.95 -0.84 -6.13
N SER A 79 11.84 -1.81 -5.92
CA SER A 79 11.49 -3.08 -5.28
C SER A 79 10.93 -2.91 -3.86
N GLY A 80 11.37 -1.87 -3.14
CA GLY A 80 10.86 -1.52 -1.81
C GLY A 80 9.38 -1.13 -1.79
N ALA A 81 8.79 -0.74 -2.93
CA ALA A 81 7.37 -0.41 -3.04
C ALA A 81 6.46 -1.61 -2.78
N ASN A 82 6.96 -2.84 -2.88
CA ASN A 82 6.16 -4.06 -2.74
C ASN A 82 5.40 -4.09 -1.40
N TRP A 83 6.12 -3.89 -0.30
CA TRP A 83 5.51 -3.89 1.03
C TRP A 83 4.54 -2.73 1.24
N LEU A 84 4.87 -1.56 0.69
CA LEU A 84 4.10 -0.33 0.88
C LEU A 84 2.80 -0.35 0.07
N GLU A 85 2.83 -0.87 -1.16
CA GLU A 85 1.61 -1.08 -1.96
C GLU A 85 0.70 -2.14 -1.34
N ARG A 86 1.27 -3.20 -0.75
CA ARG A 86 0.50 -4.20 0.02
C ARG A 86 -0.14 -3.62 1.27
N GLU A 87 0.55 -2.74 1.99
CA GLU A 87 -0.02 -2.02 3.14
C GLU A 87 -1.22 -1.17 2.71
N CYS A 88 -1.09 -0.40 1.63
CA CYS A 88 -2.20 0.38 1.05
C CYS A 88 -3.38 -0.51 0.65
N PHE A 89 -3.11 -1.66 0.03
CA PHE A 89 -4.15 -2.64 -0.29
C PHE A 89 -4.83 -3.17 0.98
N ASP A 90 -4.07 -3.56 1.99
CA ASP A 90 -4.62 -4.18 3.19
C ASP A 90 -5.43 -3.21 4.06
N MET A 91 -5.00 -1.94 4.10
CA MET A 91 -5.61 -0.91 4.94
C MET A 91 -6.72 -0.11 4.27
N PHE A 92 -6.62 0.13 2.96
CA PHE A 92 -7.56 0.96 2.19
C PHE A 92 -8.27 0.19 1.07
N GLY A 93 -7.86 -1.04 0.75
CA GLY A 93 -8.45 -1.83 -0.33
C GLY A 93 -8.08 -1.35 -1.74
N ILE A 94 -7.05 -0.53 -1.87
CA ILE A 94 -6.57 -0.01 -3.15
C ILE A 94 -5.81 -1.10 -3.88
N ARG A 95 -6.21 -1.41 -5.12
CA ARG A 95 -5.58 -2.44 -5.94
C ARG A 95 -4.49 -1.85 -6.81
N PHE A 96 -3.37 -2.57 -6.91
CA PHE A 96 -2.22 -2.17 -7.70
C PHE A 96 -2.01 -3.10 -8.91
N GLN A 97 -2.18 -2.57 -10.12
CA GLN A 97 -2.03 -3.33 -11.35
C GLN A 97 -0.55 -3.65 -11.59
N GLY A 98 -0.23 -4.92 -11.85
CA GLY A 98 1.14 -5.38 -12.10
C GLY A 98 1.98 -5.60 -10.84
N HIS A 99 1.38 -5.53 -9.66
CA HIS A 99 2.05 -5.89 -8.40
C HIS A 99 2.32 -7.41 -8.33
N PRO A 100 3.53 -7.86 -7.95
CA PRO A 100 3.91 -9.28 -8.01
C PRO A 100 3.17 -10.19 -7.02
N ASP A 101 2.85 -9.69 -5.83
CA ASP A 101 2.14 -10.46 -4.78
C ASP A 101 1.25 -9.56 -3.93
N LEU A 102 0.04 -9.26 -4.41
CA LEU A 102 -0.89 -8.35 -3.73
C LEU A 102 -1.81 -9.11 -2.76
N ARG A 103 -1.23 -9.64 -1.69
CA ARG A 103 -1.96 -10.24 -0.55
C ARG A 103 -1.92 -9.34 0.67
N ARG A 104 -2.84 -9.57 1.63
CA ARG A 104 -2.87 -8.89 2.93
C ARG A 104 -1.50 -8.98 3.63
N LEU A 105 -1.20 -7.97 4.44
CA LEU A 105 0.12 -7.81 5.06
C LEU A 105 0.05 -7.74 6.58
N LEU A 106 -0.84 -6.89 7.10
CA LEU A 106 -1.01 -6.58 8.51
C LEU A 106 -2.21 -7.33 9.09
N MET A 107 -3.31 -7.42 8.35
CA MET A 107 -4.54 -8.07 8.82
C MET A 107 -4.52 -9.58 8.60
N PRO A 108 -5.21 -10.36 9.46
CA PRO A 108 -5.37 -11.80 9.28
C PRO A 108 -5.92 -12.16 7.89
N GLU A 109 -5.51 -13.32 7.39
CA GLU A 109 -6.08 -13.90 6.18
C GLU A 109 -7.60 -14.07 6.35
N GLY A 110 -8.37 -13.66 5.34
CA GLY A 110 -9.83 -13.69 5.39
C GLY A 110 -10.50 -12.52 6.13
N TYR A 111 -9.76 -11.54 6.64
CA TYR A 111 -10.38 -10.30 7.11
C TYR A 111 -11.07 -9.61 5.93
N GLU A 112 -12.33 -9.18 6.09
CA GLU A 112 -13.15 -8.66 4.98
C GLU A 112 -13.16 -7.12 4.92
N HIS A 113 -12.52 -6.45 5.87
CA HIS A 113 -12.59 -5.00 6.02
C HIS A 113 -11.24 -4.31 5.75
N PHE A 114 -11.29 -2.98 5.66
CA PHE A 114 -10.17 -2.08 5.40
C PHE A 114 -10.10 -1.03 6.52
N PRO A 115 -9.25 -1.25 7.55
CA PRO A 115 -9.32 -0.48 8.80
C PRO A 115 -9.14 1.03 8.68
N LEU A 116 -8.42 1.52 7.67
CA LEU A 116 -8.12 2.96 7.53
C LEU A 116 -9.13 3.72 6.66
N ARG A 117 -10.20 3.07 6.21
CA ARG A 117 -11.33 3.74 5.54
C ARG A 117 -12.19 4.50 6.55
N LYS A 118 -12.76 5.63 6.12
CA LYS A 118 -13.57 6.50 6.99
C LYS A 118 -14.86 5.86 7.50
N GLU A 119 -15.42 4.90 6.75
CA GLU A 119 -16.61 4.14 7.14
C GLU A 119 -16.32 3.08 8.20
N PHE A 120 -15.05 2.70 8.37
CA PHE A 120 -14.68 1.65 9.30
C PHE A 120 -14.92 2.13 10.75
N PRO A 121 -15.66 1.37 11.58
CA PRO A 121 -15.95 1.76 12.95
C PRO A 121 -14.66 1.98 13.73
N ARG A 122 -14.61 3.08 14.50
CA ARG A 122 -13.45 3.42 15.33
C ARG A 122 -13.06 2.30 16.30
N ASP A 123 -14.05 1.63 16.87
CA ASP A 123 -13.84 0.54 17.84
C ASP A 123 -13.49 -0.80 17.17
N GLY A 124 -13.45 -0.83 15.83
CA GLY A 124 -13.18 -2.02 15.04
C GLY A 124 -14.39 -2.93 14.84
N ILE A 125 -14.24 -3.89 13.92
CA ILE A 125 -15.24 -4.94 13.66
C ILE A 125 -14.59 -6.28 14.00
N GLU A 126 -15.04 -6.88 15.11
CA GLU A 126 -14.59 -8.17 15.65
C GLU A 126 -13.15 -8.63 15.27
N PRO A 127 -12.10 -7.83 15.49
CA PRO A 127 -10.74 -8.30 15.23
C PRO A 127 -10.41 -9.50 16.13
N GLY A 128 -10.95 -9.51 17.35
CA GLY A 128 -10.62 -10.51 18.37
C GLY A 128 -11.01 -11.95 18.04
N ARG A 129 -12.03 -12.22 17.21
CA ARG A 129 -12.37 -13.60 16.82
C ARG A 129 -11.34 -14.15 15.84
N LEU A 130 -11.02 -13.39 14.78
CA LEU A 130 -10.07 -13.80 13.75
C LEU A 130 -8.63 -13.82 14.27
N TYR A 131 -8.22 -12.84 15.08
CA TYR A 131 -6.90 -12.88 15.74
C TYR A 131 -6.76 -14.10 16.66
N ARG A 132 -7.80 -14.45 17.44
CA ARG A 132 -7.76 -15.66 18.28
C ARG A 132 -7.63 -16.93 17.45
N GLN A 133 -8.39 -17.05 16.35
CA GLN A 133 -8.30 -18.20 15.44
C GLN A 133 -6.93 -18.31 14.77
N TRP A 134 -6.35 -17.18 14.36
CA TRP A 134 -5.00 -17.13 13.80
C TRP A 134 -3.93 -17.52 14.84
N ASP A 135 -4.00 -16.98 16.05
CA ASP A 135 -3.09 -17.33 17.16
C ASP A 135 -3.19 -18.81 17.52
N GLU A 136 -4.40 -19.37 17.57
CA GLU A 136 -4.66 -20.78 17.81
C GLU A 136 -4.07 -21.67 16.69
N GLY A 137 -4.22 -21.27 15.43
CA GLY A 137 -3.64 -21.96 14.28
C GLY A 137 -2.11 -22.01 14.35
N ARG A 138 -1.47 -20.87 14.56
CA ARG A 138 -0.01 -20.78 14.71
C ARG A 138 0.54 -21.62 15.86
N ARG A 139 -0.15 -21.66 17.00
CA ARG A 139 0.26 -22.50 18.14
C ARG A 139 0.15 -23.99 17.83
N ARG A 140 -0.83 -24.39 17.03
CA ARG A 140 -0.98 -25.78 16.54
C ARG A 140 0.16 -26.18 15.61
N GLU A 141 0.45 -25.35 14.61
CA GLU A 141 1.53 -25.60 13.65
C GLU A 141 2.90 -25.73 14.34
N GLY A 142 3.22 -24.83 15.27
CA GLY A 142 4.46 -24.91 16.04
C GLY A 142 4.56 -26.16 16.94
N ALA A 143 3.44 -26.61 17.51
CA ALA A 143 3.41 -27.83 18.31
C ALA A 143 3.56 -29.10 17.46
N GLU A 144 3.03 -29.08 16.24
CA GLU A 144 3.19 -30.17 15.27
C GLU A 144 4.65 -30.28 14.79
N GLU A 145 5.32 -29.15 14.53
CA GLU A 145 6.75 -29.11 14.18
C GLU A 145 7.66 -29.60 15.32
N GLU A 146 7.38 -29.24 16.58
CA GLU A 146 8.15 -29.73 17.75
C GLU A 146 7.95 -31.23 17.99
N SER A 147 6.77 -31.78 17.68
CA SER A 147 6.49 -33.22 17.83
C SER A 147 7.02 -34.09 16.69
N ALA A 148 7.43 -33.47 15.57
CA ALA A 148 8.00 -34.13 14.40
C ALA A 148 9.55 -34.10 14.37
N SER A 149 10.19 -33.48 15.37
CA SER A 149 11.65 -33.43 15.56
C SER A 149 12.13 -34.35 16.68
#